data_AF-A0A1J4QCF7-F1
#
_entry.id   AF-A0A1J4QCF7-F1
#
_cell.length_a   1.000
_cell.length_b   1.000
_cell.length_c   1.000
_cell.angle_alpha   90.00
_cell.angle_beta   90.00
_cell.angle_gamma   90.00
#
_symmetry.space_group_name_H-M   'P 1'
#
loop_
_entity.id
_entity.type
_entity.pdbx_description
1 polymer ?
#
loop_
_entity_poly.entity_id
_entity_poly.type
_entity_poly.pdbx_seq_one_letter_code
_entity_poly.pdbx_strand_id
1 'polypeptide(L)'
;MLFDGDNDQKNKFIDHSMWNRLINDAKTPLTKGVHQFQVDLEEFLNIEKPNSKRGDLKPINVIKKHVSGEIAMDKLEELKAIVHGITSV
;
A
#
# COMPACT_ATOMS: atom_id res chain seq x y z
N MET A 1 3.64 3.30 9.35
CA MET A 1 4.22 3.17 7.99
C MET A 1 3.35 2.20 7.19
N LEU A 2 2.83 2.67 6.06
CA LEU A 2 2.17 1.84 5.05
C LEU A 2 3.13 1.66 3.88
N PHE A 3 3.23 0.46 3.34
CA PHE A 3 3.99 0.22 2.12
C PHE A 3 3.43 -0.96 1.33
N ASP A 4 3.68 -0.94 0.02
CA ASP A 4 3.25 -1.97 -0.91
C ASP A 4 4.19 -3.17 -0.82
N GLY A 5 3.62 -4.37 -0.94
CA GLY A 5 4.39 -5.60 -0.94
C GLY A 5 5.21 -5.78 -2.21
N ASP A 6 4.68 -5.36 -3.37
CA ASP A 6 5.35 -5.37 -4.68
C ASP A 6 6.23 -6.62 -4.91
N ASN A 7 5.67 -7.82 -4.70
CA ASN A 7 6.42 -9.08 -4.75
C ASN A 7 6.89 -9.52 -6.16
N ASP A 8 6.54 -8.77 -7.21
CA ASP A 8 6.39 -9.36 -8.56
C ASP A 8 7.31 -8.82 -9.65
N GLN A 9 8.55 -8.38 -9.34
CA GLN A 9 9.49 -8.04 -10.42
C GLN A 9 10.87 -8.70 -10.26
N LYS A 10 10.90 -10.01 -10.52
CA LYS A 10 12.15 -10.68 -10.97
C LYS A 10 12.67 -9.93 -12.22
N ASN A 11 13.94 -9.49 -12.20
CA ASN A 11 14.67 -8.73 -13.23
C ASN A 11 14.68 -7.19 -13.17
N LYS A 12 14.37 -6.56 -12.04
CA LYS A 12 14.79 -5.16 -11.80
C LYS A 12 16.05 -5.11 -10.94
N PHE A 13 16.87 -4.07 -11.14
CA PHE A 13 18.08 -3.78 -10.34
C PHE A 13 17.82 -3.66 -8.83
N ILE A 14 16.55 -3.49 -8.44
CA ILE A 14 16.13 -3.32 -7.07
C ILE A 14 15.25 -4.51 -6.69
N ASP A 15 15.77 -5.35 -5.80
CA ASP A 15 15.02 -6.45 -5.20
C ASP A 15 14.07 -5.90 -4.12
N HIS A 16 12.78 -5.79 -4.44
CA HIS A 16 11.77 -5.33 -3.49
C HIS A 16 11.67 -6.24 -2.26
N SER A 17 11.99 -7.53 -2.40
CA SER A 17 12.04 -8.44 -1.25
C SER A 17 13.13 -8.08 -0.25
N MET A 18 14.28 -7.57 -0.74
CA MET A 18 15.35 -7.05 0.10
C MET A 18 14.90 -5.79 0.86
N TRP A 19 14.18 -4.87 0.21
CA TRP A 19 13.64 -3.68 0.88
C TRP A 19 12.59 -4.03 1.93
N ASN A 20 11.66 -4.93 1.60
CA ASN A 20 10.65 -5.42 2.53
C ASN A 20 11.30 -6.07 3.76
N ARG A 21 12.37 -6.84 3.53
CA ARG A 21 13.16 -7.45 4.60
C ARG A 21 13.89 -6.38 5.43
N LEU A 22 14.55 -5.41 4.80
CA LEU A 22 15.22 -4.31 5.49
C LEU A 22 14.26 -3.51 6.38
N ILE A 23 13.07 -3.18 5.88
CA ILE A 23 12.05 -2.47 6.67
C ILE A 23 11.60 -3.30 7.87
N ASN A 24 11.49 -4.62 7.72
CA ASN A 24 11.15 -5.53 8.81
C ASN A 24 12.30 -5.70 9.82
N ASP A 25 13.54 -5.86 9.34
CA ASP A 25 14.73 -6.09 10.15
C ASP A 25 15.17 -4.82 10.89
N ALA A 26 14.92 -3.64 10.32
CA ALA A 26 15.22 -2.34 10.93
C ALA A 26 14.20 -1.90 12.00
N LYS A 27 13.17 -2.73 12.30
CA LYS A 27 12.20 -2.43 13.36
C LYS A 27 12.90 -2.37 14.70
N THR A 28 12.71 -1.26 15.41
CA THR A 28 13.17 -1.04 16.78
C THR A 28 11.99 -1.11 17.75
N PRO A 29 12.21 -1.16 19.08
CA PRO A 29 11.13 -1.02 20.06
C PRO A 29 10.33 0.30 19.94
N LEU A 30 10.88 1.32 19.27
CA LEU A 30 10.21 2.58 18.98
C LEU A 30 9.44 2.56 17.65
N THR A 31 9.64 1.54 16.82
CA THR A 31 8.95 1.37 15.55
C THR A 31 7.53 0.89 15.80
N LYS A 32 6.57 1.83 15.82
CA LYS A 32 5.15 1.54 15.93
C LYS A 32 4.48 1.50 14.55
N GLY A 33 3.52 0.58 14.42
CA GLY A 33 2.53 0.61 13.34
C GLY A 33 3.11 0.45 11.94
N VAL A 34 3.62 -0.72 11.59
CA VAL A 34 4.02 -1.02 10.22
C VAL A 34 3.01 -1.98 9.61
N HIS A 35 2.42 -1.62 8.48
CA HIS A 35 1.53 -2.49 7.72
C HIS A 35 2.01 -2.58 6.27
N GLN A 36 2.04 -3.81 5.77
CA GLN A 36 2.43 -4.14 4.42
C GLN A 36 1.19 -4.68 3.70
N PHE A 37 0.85 -4.09 2.56
CA PHE A 37 -0.18 -4.66 1.68
C PHE A 37 0.36 -5.91 0.98
N GLN A 38 -0.53 -6.86 0.66
CA GLN A 38 -0.14 -8.11 0.01
C GLN A 38 0.50 -7.87 -1.36
N VAL A 39 -0.09 -6.96 -2.15
CA VAL A 39 0.42 -6.55 -3.46
C VAL A 39 0.62 -5.03 -3.47
N ASP A 40 -0.44 -4.26 -3.71
CA ASP A 40 -0.43 -2.80 -3.64
C ASP A 40 -1.76 -2.26 -3.09
N LEU A 41 -1.78 -0.95 -2.80
CA LEU A 41 -2.96 -0.26 -2.30
C LEU A 41 -4.14 -0.34 -3.28
N GLU A 42 -3.91 -0.26 -4.59
CA GLU A 42 -4.98 -0.33 -5.57
C GLU A 42 -5.68 -1.69 -5.55
N GLU A 43 -4.92 -2.78 -5.47
CA GLU A 43 -5.47 -4.13 -5.34
C GLU A 43 -6.22 -4.31 -4.03
N PHE A 44 -5.69 -3.78 -2.93
CA PHE A 44 -6.39 -3.80 -1.64
C PHE A 44 -7.76 -3.09 -1.71
N LEU A 45 -7.82 -1.95 -2.40
CA LEU A 45 -9.04 -1.15 -2.58
C LEU A 45 -9.95 -1.64 -3.72
N ASN A 46 -9.58 -2.71 -4.42
CA ASN A 46 -10.25 -3.19 -5.65
C ASN A 46 -10.37 -2.10 -6.74
N ILE A 47 -9.36 -1.26 -6.87
CA ILE A 47 -9.28 -0.22 -7.89
C ILE A 47 -8.48 -0.74 -9.09
N GLU A 48 -9.02 -0.56 -10.29
CA GLU A 48 -8.31 -0.90 -11.52
C GLU A 48 -7.02 -0.07 -11.66
N LYS A 49 -5.89 -0.75 -11.87
CA LYS A 49 -4.59 -0.10 -12.01
C LYS A 49 -4.55 0.69 -13.32
N PRO A 50 -4.04 1.94 -13.32
CA PRO A 50 -3.83 2.67 -14.56
C PRO A 50 -2.81 1.94 -15.44
N ASN A 51 -2.78 2.29 -16.73
CA ASN A 51 -1.82 1.74 -17.69
C ASN A 51 -0.40 1.73 -17.10
N SER A 52 0.33 0.61 -17.23
CA SER A 52 1.67 0.43 -16.66
C SER A 52 2.70 1.46 -17.14
N LYS A 53 2.49 2.09 -18.30
CA LYS A 53 3.32 3.22 -18.81
C LYS A 53 3.01 4.55 -18.12
N ARG A 54 1.93 4.61 -17.33
CA ARG A 54 1.42 5.78 -16.62
C ARG A 54 1.26 5.50 -15.13
N GLY A 55 2.29 4.89 -14.53
CA GLY A 55 2.35 4.64 -13.08
C GLY A 55 2.22 5.91 -12.23
N ASP A 56 2.54 7.08 -12.81
CA ASP A 56 2.30 8.40 -12.22
C ASP A 56 0.83 8.66 -11.89
N LEU A 57 -0.10 8.01 -12.59
CA LEU A 57 -1.54 8.18 -12.39
C LEU A 57 -2.08 7.37 -11.20
N LYS A 58 -1.30 6.47 -10.62
CA LYS A 58 -1.74 5.61 -9.50
C LYS A 58 -2.35 6.43 -8.35
N PRO A 59 -1.67 7.46 -7.79
CA PRO A 59 -2.23 8.23 -6.67
C PRO A 59 -3.49 9.01 -7.08
N ILE A 60 -3.49 9.57 -8.29
CA ILE A 60 -4.61 10.36 -8.82
C ILE A 60 -5.85 9.48 -8.98
N ASN A 61 -5.67 8.25 -9.47
CA ASN A 61 -6.77 7.30 -9.66
C ASN A 61 -7.41 6.91 -8.33
N VAL A 62 -6.61 6.62 -7.30
CA VAL A 62 -7.11 6.32 -5.95
C VAL A 62 -7.91 7.49 -5.37
N ILE A 63 -7.38 8.72 -5.45
CA ILE A 63 -8.08 9.92 -4.95
C ILE A 63 -9.39 10.13 -5.71
N LYS A 64 -9.36 10.02 -7.04
CA LYS A 64 -10.56 10.19 -7.88
C LYS A 64 -11.65 9.21 -7.47
N LYS A 65 -11.32 7.92 -7.32
CA LYS A 65 -12.26 6.86 -6.93
C LYS A 65 -12.81 7.04 -5.52
N HIS A 66 -11.98 7.54 -4.60
CA HIS A 66 -12.44 7.88 -3.26
C HIS A 66 -13.47 9.02 -3.28
N VAL A 67 -13.16 10.11 -3.98
CA VAL A 67 -14.03 11.29 -4.08
C VAL A 67 -15.34 10.98 -4.82
N SER A 68 -15.30 10.10 -5.83
CA SER A 68 -16.50 9.68 -6.56
C SER A 68 -17.35 8.63 -5.84
N GLY A 69 -16.92 8.14 -4.67
CA GLY A 69 -17.64 7.10 -3.91
C GLY A 69 -17.60 5.72 -4.57
N GLU A 70 -16.62 5.47 -5.44
CA GLU A 70 -16.45 4.21 -6.18
C GLU A 70 -15.62 3.16 -5.42
N ILE A 71 -15.18 3.46 -4.20
CA ILE A 71 -14.50 2.51 -3.32
C ILE A 71 -15.54 1.90 -2.37
N ALA A 72 -15.53 0.56 -2.28
CA ALA A 72 -16.44 -0.15 -1.40
C ALA A 72 -16.23 0.28 0.08
N MET A 73 -17.34 0.49 0.80
CA MET A 73 -17.30 1.06 2.15
C MET A 73 -16.58 0.13 3.14
N ASP A 74 -16.74 -1.17 3.00
CA ASP A 74 -16.02 -2.18 3.79
C ASP A 74 -14.50 -2.04 3.65
N LYS A 75 -14.00 -1.81 2.42
CA LYS A 75 -12.58 -1.56 2.17
C LYS A 75 -12.08 -0.24 2.76
N LEU A 76 -12.91 0.79 2.75
CA LEU A 76 -12.58 2.06 3.40
C LEU A 76 -12.51 1.91 4.93
N GLU A 77 -13.46 1.20 5.54
CA GLU A 77 -13.45 0.92 6.98
C GLU A 77 -12.26 0.04 7.37
N GLU A 78 -11.92 -0.96 6.55
CA GLU A 78 -10.71 -1.79 6.74
C GLU A 78 -9.44 -0.93 6.68
N LEU A 79 -9.32 -0.03 5.70
CA LEU A 79 -8.19 0.90 5.61
C LEU A 79 -8.11 1.83 6.83
N LYS A 80 -9.24 2.38 7.27
CA LYS A 80 -9.29 3.25 8.47
C LYS A 80 -8.85 2.50 9.71
N ALA A 81 -9.28 1.25 9.88
CA ALA A 81 -8.88 0.41 11.01
C ALA A 81 -7.36 0.15 11.01
N ILE A 82 -6.78 -0.13 9.83
CA ILE A 82 -5.33 -0.28 9.66
C ILE A 82 -4.60 1.01 10.04
N VAL A 83 -5.02 2.15 9.49
CA VAL A 83 -4.42 3.46 9.79
C VAL A 83 -4.52 3.76 11.29
N HIS A 84 -5.69 3.56 11.89
CA HIS A 84 -5.89 3.76 13.32
C HIS A 84 -4.96 2.87 14.15
N GLY A 85 -4.83 1.58 13.83
CA GLY A 85 -3.91 0.67 14.52
C GLY A 85 -2.43 1.07 14.39
N ILE A 86 -2.09 1.87 13.39
CA ILE A 86 -0.74 2.38 13.15
C ILE A 86 -0.49 3.71 13.86
N THR A 87 -1.48 4.60 13.88
CA THR A 87 -1.34 5.99 14.37
C THR A 87 -1.77 6.19 15.80
N SER A 88 -2.59 5.28 16.35
CA SER A 88 -3.04 5.34 17.74
C SER A 88 -1.89 4.93 18.67
N VAL A 89 -1.14 5.95 19.07
CA VAL A 89 -0.05 5.90 20.06
C VAL A 89 -0.58 6.28 21.43
#